data_AF-A0A9X4ARM8-F1
#
_entry.id   AF-A0A9X4ARM8-F1
#
_cell.length_a   1.000
_cell.length_b   1.000
_cell.length_c   1.000
_cell.angle_alpha   90.00
_cell.angle_beta   90.00
_cell.angle_gamma   90.00
#
_symmetry.space_group_name_H-M   'P 1'
#
loop_
_entity.id
_entity.type
_entity.pdbx_description
1 polymer ?
#
loop_
_entity_poly.entity_id
_entity_poly.type
_entity_poly.pdbx_seq_one_letter_code
_entity_poly.pdbx_strand_id
1 'polypeptide(L)'
;MRNGWFSSGVSRVVCAAALSGALIAACSATGGNTEFGDSSSENGSGAGNPGGNGGNGGDGGGFIPGAGGNGNQGSGGDDSCAATKNKAEQVPLDMYIMFDQSGSMSDSAGNTSKWNATKNALKAFVEQPSAAGIGVGIQYFPQSSGVMCPLVPFCATDAECGPAACGPCTVPLPGFPGVCEGIGGDSCKAADYAKPDVPIAPLPAVGTTIISSMDNHSPGGGTPTSAALEGAVDYAKQWATQNPTHTVIVVLATDGEPAGCNDDLAYINNIAANALAGVPSIKTFVIGVGNLAGALNGIAAAGGTGSAFIVDANQDATDKFIQAMNEIRGAALSCSYLIPQPPPGEDIDYNAINVEYTPESGISVIIPQVKSEAECPAAGLAWYYDVPGAPKQIILCDATCSQVAKDTKAEIDVLVGCATIVK
;
A
#
# COMPACT_ATOMS: atom_id res chain seq x y z
N MET A 1 17.74 -57.34 41.68
CA MET A 1 16.68 -56.94 42.62
C MET A 1 15.79 -55.94 41.89
N ARG A 2 14.47 -56.14 41.98
CA ARG A 2 13.39 -55.45 41.25
C ARG A 2 13.16 -54.03 41.78
N ASN A 3 12.56 -53.21 40.91
CA ASN A 3 11.52 -52.16 41.11
C ASN A 3 11.83 -50.99 40.15
N GLY A 4 11.00 -50.54 39.19
CA GLY A 4 9.58 -50.70 38.93
C GLY A 4 8.77 -49.52 39.47
N TRP A 5 8.40 -48.54 38.64
CA TRP A 5 7.00 -48.08 38.46
C TRP A 5 6.81 -46.92 37.46
N PHE A 6 5.79 -47.10 36.62
CA PHE A 6 5.04 -46.10 35.86
C PHE A 6 4.06 -45.35 36.78
N SER A 7 3.66 -44.11 36.45
CA SER A 7 2.25 -43.77 36.18
C SER A 7 2.00 -42.28 35.88
N SER A 8 1.18 -42.10 34.85
CA SER A 8 0.31 -41.01 34.37
C SER A 8 -0.04 -39.80 35.26
N GLY A 9 -0.17 -38.65 34.58
CA GLY A 9 -0.93 -37.48 35.03
C GLY A 9 -1.74 -36.90 33.86
N VAL A 10 -2.97 -37.36 33.70
CA VAL A 10 -3.99 -36.77 32.81
C VAL A 10 -4.66 -35.64 33.60
N SER A 11 -4.51 -34.38 33.16
CA SER A 11 -5.23 -33.25 33.75
C SER A 11 -6.41 -32.85 32.87
N ARG A 12 -7.56 -32.71 33.53
CA ARG A 12 -8.91 -32.67 32.97
C ARG A 12 -9.23 -31.27 32.46
N VAL A 13 -9.67 -31.17 31.20
CA VAL A 13 -10.31 -29.96 30.65
C VAL A 13 -11.74 -29.90 31.19
N VAL A 14 -12.02 -28.86 31.98
CA VAL A 14 -13.38 -28.52 32.44
C VAL A 14 -14.02 -27.63 31.37
N CYS A 15 -15.09 -28.12 30.76
CA CYS A 15 -16.01 -27.32 29.95
C CYS A 15 -16.82 -26.39 30.88
N ALA A 16 -16.77 -25.09 30.64
CA ALA A 16 -17.69 -24.12 31.21
C ALA A 16 -18.55 -23.54 30.08
N ALA A 17 -19.87 -23.67 30.24
CA ALA A 17 -20.90 -23.27 29.30
C ALA A 17 -21.02 -21.73 29.20
N ALA A 18 -21.16 -21.21 27.98
CA ALA A 18 -21.57 -19.83 27.72
C ALA A 18 -23.06 -19.81 27.35
N LEU A 19 -23.85 -19.12 28.15
CA LEU A 19 -25.29 -18.93 27.99
C LEU A 19 -25.56 -17.44 28.23
N SER A 20 -25.64 -16.65 27.15
CA SER A 20 -26.10 -15.27 27.18
C SER A 20 -26.85 -14.98 25.89
N GLY A 21 -28.18 -14.86 26.01
CA GLY A 21 -29.08 -14.46 24.93
C GLY A 21 -29.13 -12.95 24.75
N ALA A 22 -29.37 -12.51 23.52
CA ALA A 22 -29.75 -11.14 23.19
C ALA A 22 -31.02 -11.18 22.32
N LEU A 23 -32.13 -10.69 22.89
CA LEU A 23 -33.32 -10.26 22.17
C LEU A 23 -33.09 -8.81 21.72
N ILE A 24 -33.26 -8.52 20.43
CA ILE A 24 -33.47 -7.15 19.94
C ILE A 24 -34.80 -7.15 19.18
N ALA A 25 -35.77 -6.44 19.76
CA ALA A 25 -37.04 -6.10 19.14
C ALA A 25 -36.88 -4.81 18.34
N ALA A 26 -37.48 -4.80 17.15
CA ALA A 26 -37.59 -3.66 16.24
C ALA A 26 -38.57 -2.60 16.75
N CYS A 27 -38.34 -1.33 16.38
CA CYS A 27 -39.39 -0.33 16.21
C CYS A 27 -38.99 0.63 15.07
N SER A 28 -39.72 0.53 13.96
CA SER A 28 -39.86 1.56 12.92
C SER A 28 -40.92 2.57 13.36
N ALA A 29 -40.76 3.84 13.00
CA ALA A 29 -41.86 4.80 13.00
C ALA A 29 -41.76 5.69 11.74
N THR A 30 -42.73 5.51 10.86
CA THR A 30 -43.05 6.34 9.71
C THR A 30 -44.44 6.93 9.93
N GLY A 31 -44.65 8.20 9.57
CA GLY A 31 -45.94 8.88 9.51
C GLY A 31 -45.81 10.32 10.00
N GLY A 32 -46.34 11.35 9.36
CA GLY A 32 -47.17 11.46 8.17
C GLY A 32 -47.49 12.95 7.96
N ASN A 33 -47.76 13.31 6.71
CA ASN A 33 -48.08 14.67 6.25
C ASN A 33 -49.29 15.28 6.98
N THR A 34 -49.25 16.60 7.18
CA THR A 34 -50.46 17.44 7.18
C THR A 34 -50.23 18.66 6.31
N GLU A 35 -50.97 18.68 5.21
CA GLU A 35 -51.19 19.77 4.28
C GLU A 35 -52.45 20.57 4.71
N PHE A 36 -52.59 21.79 4.17
CA PHE A 36 -53.74 22.71 4.13
C PHE A 36 -53.81 23.88 5.13
N GLY A 37 -53.84 25.09 4.56
CA GLY A 37 -54.28 26.33 5.22
C GLY A 37 -53.94 27.62 4.45
N ASP A 38 -54.70 27.90 3.40
CA ASP A 38 -54.68 29.07 2.50
C ASP A 38 -55.17 30.40 3.16
N SER A 39 -54.96 31.50 2.43
CA SER A 39 -55.45 32.90 2.51
C SER A 39 -54.34 33.92 2.84
N SER A 40 -54.08 34.97 2.05
CA SER A 40 -54.95 35.76 1.17
C SER A 40 -54.11 36.59 0.17
N SER A 41 -54.69 36.84 -1.01
CA SER A 41 -54.17 37.76 -2.02
C SER A 41 -54.52 39.21 -1.69
N GLU A 42 -53.61 40.15 -1.94
CA GLU A 42 -53.97 41.50 -2.39
C GLU A 42 -52.97 42.04 -3.43
N ASN A 43 -53.52 42.90 -4.27
CA ASN A 43 -53.16 43.30 -5.61
C ASN A 43 -52.30 44.59 -5.60
N GLY A 44 -51.50 44.86 -6.64
CA GLY A 44 -50.90 46.19 -6.79
C GLY A 44 -49.82 46.34 -7.87
N SER A 45 -50.24 46.55 -9.11
CA SER A 45 -49.39 46.93 -10.25
C SER A 45 -49.06 48.44 -10.25
N GLY A 46 -47.90 48.83 -10.79
CA GLY A 46 -47.59 50.23 -11.12
C GLY A 46 -46.23 50.43 -11.78
N ALA A 47 -46.23 50.71 -13.08
CA ALA A 47 -45.07 50.87 -13.96
C ALA A 47 -44.50 52.31 -13.98
N GLY A 48 -43.25 52.47 -14.45
CA GLY A 48 -42.72 53.77 -14.91
C GLY A 48 -41.19 53.87 -15.03
N ASN A 49 -40.64 53.55 -16.21
CA ASN A 49 -39.32 53.98 -16.73
C ASN A 49 -39.45 55.46 -17.26
N PRO A 50 -38.43 56.20 -17.81
CA PRO A 50 -37.10 55.78 -18.29
C PRO A 50 -35.90 56.78 -18.20
N GLY A 51 -34.70 56.31 -18.59
CA GLY A 51 -33.60 57.08 -19.24
C GLY A 51 -32.43 57.49 -18.32
N GLY A 52 -31.14 57.39 -18.66
CA GLY A 52 -30.42 57.01 -19.88
C GLY A 52 -28.98 57.58 -19.85
N ASN A 53 -28.05 56.92 -20.56
CA ASN A 53 -26.66 57.31 -20.93
C ASN A 53 -25.59 57.29 -19.80
N GLY A 54 -24.37 56.74 -19.96
CA GLY A 54 -23.56 56.40 -21.13
C GLY A 54 -22.18 57.08 -20.99
N GLY A 55 -21.06 56.34 -20.89
CA GLY A 55 -19.72 56.94 -20.84
C GLY A 55 -18.56 55.98 -20.54
N ASN A 56 -17.62 55.88 -21.49
CA ASN A 56 -16.41 55.03 -21.53
C ASN A 56 -15.28 55.44 -20.56
N GLY A 57 -14.44 54.45 -20.21
CA GLY A 57 -12.99 54.47 -20.48
C GLY A 57 -12.03 54.87 -19.32
N GLY A 58 -10.93 54.11 -19.19
CA GLY A 58 -9.69 54.60 -18.56
C GLY A 58 -8.88 53.56 -17.78
N ASP A 59 -7.78 53.09 -18.38
CA ASP A 59 -6.73 52.25 -17.79
C ASP A 59 -5.89 52.97 -16.71
N GLY A 60 -5.30 52.17 -15.80
CA GLY A 60 -3.87 52.25 -15.43
C GLY A 60 -3.40 53.28 -14.40
N GLY A 61 -2.85 52.78 -13.28
CA GLY A 61 -2.00 53.52 -12.34
C GLY A 61 -2.22 53.03 -10.90
N GLY A 62 -1.31 52.29 -10.26
CA GLY A 62 0.01 52.79 -9.87
C GLY A 62 -0.06 53.37 -8.46
N PHE A 63 -0.17 52.50 -7.44
CA PHE A 63 -0.22 52.93 -6.03
C PHE A 63 1.19 53.05 -5.45
N ILE A 64 1.62 54.30 -5.20
CA ILE A 64 2.72 54.67 -4.32
C ILE A 64 2.11 54.95 -2.93
N PRO A 65 2.58 54.36 -1.81
CA PRO A 65 2.04 54.70 -0.50
C PRO A 65 2.71 55.98 0.03
N GLY A 66 1.94 57.06 0.05
CA GLY A 66 2.24 58.28 0.81
C GLY A 66 1.62 58.22 2.19
N ALA A 67 2.42 58.52 3.21
CA ALA A 67 2.07 58.47 4.62
C ALA A 67 1.07 59.55 5.07
N GLY A 68 0.16 59.16 5.97
CA GLY A 68 -0.43 60.04 6.99
C GLY A 68 -1.91 60.39 6.83
N GLY A 69 -2.76 59.91 7.76
CA GLY A 69 -4.10 60.47 7.99
C GLY A 69 -5.12 59.48 8.55
N ASN A 70 -5.53 59.68 9.80
CA ASN A 70 -6.50 58.88 10.56
C ASN A 70 -7.89 58.79 9.93
N GLY A 71 -8.51 57.62 10.09
CA GLY A 71 -9.95 57.49 10.39
C GLY A 71 -10.87 57.11 9.24
N ASN A 72 -10.93 55.83 8.90
CA ASN A 72 -12.20 55.11 8.82
C ASN A 72 -11.92 53.61 8.90
N GLN A 73 -12.44 52.95 9.93
CA GLN A 73 -12.41 51.50 10.06
C GLN A 73 -13.33 50.96 8.97
N GLY A 74 -12.74 50.66 7.81
CA GLY A 74 -13.38 49.83 6.81
C GLY A 74 -13.56 48.46 7.42
N SER A 75 -14.82 48.08 7.64
CA SER A 75 -15.23 46.71 7.91
C SER A 75 -14.86 45.87 6.67
N GLY A 76 -13.60 45.44 6.60
CA GLY A 76 -13.23 44.29 5.79
C GLY A 76 -13.95 43.10 6.38
N GLY A 77 -14.62 42.31 5.54
CA GLY A 77 -15.29 41.10 5.99
C GLY A 77 -14.28 40.19 6.67
N ASP A 78 -14.53 39.91 7.93
CA ASP A 78 -13.89 38.81 8.64
C ASP A 78 -14.44 37.50 8.09
N ASP A 79 -13.96 37.08 6.92
CA ASP A 79 -13.91 35.65 6.59
C ASP A 79 -12.74 35.00 7.36
N SER A 80 -12.59 35.34 8.64
CA SER A 80 -11.71 34.61 9.55
C SER A 80 -12.44 33.33 9.95
N CYS A 81 -12.51 32.36 9.04
CA CYS A 81 -12.90 31.03 9.42
C CYS A 81 -11.83 30.51 10.39
N ALA A 82 -12.24 30.16 11.61
CA ALA A 82 -11.32 29.62 12.60
C ALA A 82 -11.07 28.14 12.27
N ALA A 83 -10.04 27.85 11.47
CA ALA A 83 -9.60 26.49 11.24
C ALA A 83 -8.78 25.96 12.43
N THR A 84 -9.07 24.74 12.85
CA THR A 84 -8.15 23.97 13.69
C THR A 84 -7.12 23.32 12.79
N LYS A 85 -5.85 23.62 13.03
CA LYS A 85 -4.72 23.06 12.30
C LYS A 85 -4.28 21.76 12.98
N ASN A 86 -4.41 20.64 12.27
CA ASN A 86 -3.98 19.33 12.72
C ASN A 86 -2.82 18.87 11.84
N LYS A 87 -1.76 18.35 12.46
CA LYS A 87 -0.67 17.76 11.69
C LYS A 87 -1.20 16.55 10.92
N ALA A 88 -0.95 16.49 9.62
CA ALA A 88 -1.41 15.38 8.82
C ALA A 88 -0.63 14.12 9.19
N GLU A 89 -1.34 13.11 9.70
CA GLU A 89 -0.76 11.81 9.98
C GLU A 89 -0.79 10.98 8.69
N GLN A 90 0.40 10.63 8.18
CA GLN A 90 0.50 9.72 7.03
C GLN A 90 -0.11 8.38 7.40
N VAL A 91 -0.83 7.78 6.45
CA VAL A 91 -1.28 6.40 6.57
C VAL A 91 -0.05 5.50 6.76
N PRO A 92 0.05 4.72 7.85
CA PRO A 92 1.17 3.81 8.05
C PRO A 92 1.25 2.81 6.89
N LEU A 93 2.45 2.64 6.35
CA LEU A 93 2.74 1.66 5.31
C LEU A 93 3.23 0.37 5.96
N ASP A 94 2.59 -0.74 5.60
CA ASP A 94 3.05 -2.08 5.92
C ASP A 94 3.42 -2.83 4.64
N MET A 95 4.64 -3.33 4.58
CA MET A 95 5.20 -4.05 3.45
C MET A 95 5.42 -5.51 3.82
N TYR A 96 4.83 -6.42 3.04
CA TYR A 96 5.20 -7.83 3.09
C TYR A 96 6.11 -8.18 1.93
N ILE A 97 7.37 -8.48 2.27
CA ILE A 97 8.39 -8.80 1.29
C ILE A 97 8.42 -10.32 1.07
N MET A 98 8.15 -10.74 -0.15
CA MET A 98 8.38 -12.10 -0.62
C MET A 98 9.70 -12.12 -1.37
N PHE A 99 10.74 -12.69 -0.74
CA PHE A 99 12.12 -12.55 -1.16
C PHE A 99 12.67 -13.85 -1.75
N ASP A 100 13.12 -13.77 -2.99
CA ASP A 100 13.68 -14.91 -3.72
C ASP A 100 15.02 -15.35 -3.13
N GLN A 101 15.11 -16.62 -2.82
CA GLN A 101 16.32 -17.34 -2.43
C GLN A 101 16.55 -18.55 -3.34
N SER A 102 16.04 -18.54 -4.57
CA SER A 102 16.26 -19.59 -5.56
C SER A 102 17.75 -19.76 -5.90
N GLY A 103 18.10 -20.88 -6.53
CA GLY A 103 19.48 -21.18 -6.89
C GLY A 103 20.14 -20.10 -7.75
N SER A 104 19.39 -19.44 -8.64
CA SER A 104 19.88 -18.36 -9.52
C SER A 104 20.38 -17.15 -8.74
N MET A 105 19.89 -16.91 -7.52
CA MET A 105 20.38 -15.84 -6.65
C MET A 105 21.86 -16.02 -6.24
N SER A 106 22.44 -17.21 -6.49
CA SER A 106 23.89 -17.47 -6.36
C SER A 106 24.72 -16.83 -7.47
N ASP A 107 24.10 -16.48 -8.60
CA ASP A 107 24.78 -15.91 -9.75
C ASP A 107 25.46 -14.58 -9.40
N SER A 108 26.47 -14.23 -10.18
CA SER A 108 27.23 -12.99 -10.01
C SER A 108 26.36 -11.75 -10.32
N ALA A 109 26.45 -10.78 -9.42
CA ALA A 109 26.05 -9.41 -9.58
C ALA A 109 27.28 -8.50 -9.37
N GLY A 110 28.11 -8.38 -10.40
CA GLY A 110 29.39 -7.67 -10.32
C GLY A 110 30.38 -8.39 -9.39
N ASN A 111 30.76 -7.74 -8.28
CA ASN A 111 31.76 -8.26 -7.34
C ASN A 111 31.19 -9.18 -6.24
N THR A 112 29.88 -9.44 -6.24
CA THR A 112 29.19 -10.26 -5.23
C THR A 112 28.13 -11.14 -5.90
N SER A 113 27.41 -11.97 -5.15
CA SER A 113 26.22 -12.67 -5.67
C SER A 113 25.00 -11.76 -5.64
N LYS A 114 24.02 -12.02 -6.51
CA LYS A 114 22.73 -11.32 -6.50
C LYS A 114 22.09 -11.36 -5.11
N TRP A 115 22.10 -12.53 -4.46
CA TRP A 115 21.68 -12.72 -3.06
C TRP A 115 22.36 -11.76 -2.10
N ASN A 116 23.69 -11.69 -2.12
CA ASN A 116 24.39 -10.83 -1.18
C ASN A 116 24.15 -9.35 -1.48
N ALA A 117 24.00 -8.96 -2.75
CA ALA A 117 23.68 -7.58 -3.11
C ALA A 117 22.29 -7.17 -2.61
N THR A 118 21.24 -7.95 -2.92
CA THR A 118 19.86 -7.66 -2.49
C THR A 118 19.69 -7.78 -0.98
N LYS A 119 20.30 -8.79 -0.35
CA LYS A 119 20.31 -8.95 1.10
C LYS A 119 20.94 -7.74 1.78
N ASN A 120 22.12 -7.28 1.33
CA ASN A 120 22.77 -6.10 1.90
C ASN A 120 21.93 -4.82 1.70
N ALA A 121 21.27 -4.68 0.54
CA ALA A 121 20.37 -3.57 0.28
C ALA A 121 19.17 -3.55 1.24
N LEU A 122 18.56 -4.72 1.46
CA LEU A 122 17.43 -4.84 2.35
C LEU A 122 17.84 -4.60 3.82
N LYS A 123 19.03 -5.07 4.23
CA LYS A 123 19.62 -4.72 5.54
C LYS A 123 19.75 -3.20 5.69
N ALA A 124 20.34 -2.53 4.70
CA ALA A 124 20.51 -1.09 4.71
C ALA A 124 19.16 -0.35 4.72
N PHE A 125 18.13 -0.87 4.05
CA PHE A 125 16.78 -0.29 4.08
C PHE A 125 16.13 -0.38 5.46
N VAL A 126 16.17 -1.55 6.12
CA VAL A 126 15.54 -1.71 7.45
C VAL A 126 16.27 -0.96 8.57
N GLU A 127 17.53 -0.57 8.35
CA GLU A 127 18.31 0.25 9.26
C GLU A 127 18.19 1.76 8.99
N GLN A 128 17.58 2.17 7.86
CA GLN A 128 17.46 3.59 7.52
C GLN A 128 16.56 4.33 8.51
N PRO A 129 17.01 5.46 9.08
CA PRO A 129 16.16 6.29 9.94
C PRO A 129 14.88 6.79 9.25
N SER A 130 14.93 6.98 7.92
CA SER A 130 13.77 7.39 7.12
C SER A 130 12.73 6.28 6.92
N ALA A 131 13.05 5.03 7.27
CA ALA A 131 12.12 3.90 7.24
C ALA A 131 11.40 3.69 8.59
N ALA A 132 11.69 4.51 9.60
CA ALA A 132 11.04 4.42 10.91
C ALA A 132 9.52 4.56 10.79
N GLY A 133 8.79 3.68 11.49
CA GLY A 133 7.33 3.63 11.47
C GLY A 133 6.71 2.78 10.36
N ILE A 134 7.49 2.38 9.34
CA ILE A 134 7.04 1.43 8.31
C ILE A 134 6.99 0.04 8.93
N GLY A 135 5.86 -0.67 8.77
CA GLY A 135 5.78 -2.08 9.10
C GLY A 135 6.47 -2.90 8.02
N VAL A 136 7.39 -3.78 8.40
CA VAL A 136 8.04 -4.70 7.45
C VAL A 136 7.93 -6.12 7.98
N GLY A 137 7.44 -7.01 7.13
CA GLY A 137 7.52 -8.46 7.33
C GLY A 137 8.20 -9.11 6.13
N ILE A 138 8.77 -10.29 6.33
CA ILE A 138 9.48 -11.01 5.28
C ILE A 138 9.16 -12.50 5.30
N GLN A 139 9.12 -13.07 4.10
CA GLN A 139 9.20 -14.50 3.85
C GLN A 139 10.01 -14.74 2.57
N TYR A 140 10.48 -15.97 2.41
CA TYR A 140 11.38 -16.37 1.35
C TYR A 140 10.73 -17.40 0.44
N PHE A 141 11.20 -17.49 -0.80
CA PHE A 141 10.84 -18.59 -1.69
C PHE A 141 12.06 -19.09 -2.48
N PRO A 142 12.20 -20.40 -2.69
CA PRO A 142 11.25 -21.45 -2.37
C PRO A 142 11.19 -21.76 -0.86
N GLN A 143 10.02 -22.21 -0.39
CA GLN A 143 9.86 -22.87 0.91
C GLN A 143 9.95 -24.38 0.72
N SER A 144 10.46 -25.11 1.71
CA SER A 144 10.43 -26.57 1.64
C SER A 144 9.02 -27.08 1.91
N SER A 145 8.52 -27.97 1.06
CA SER A 145 7.31 -28.76 1.29
C SER A 145 7.44 -29.77 2.44
N GLY A 146 8.64 -29.91 3.03
CA GLY A 146 8.98 -30.93 4.02
C GLY A 146 9.11 -32.34 3.41
N VAL A 147 9.02 -32.45 2.08
CA VAL A 147 9.16 -33.69 1.34
C VAL A 147 10.62 -33.88 0.92
N MET A 148 11.22 -35.00 1.30
CA MET A 148 12.51 -35.40 0.74
C MET A 148 12.28 -36.03 -0.63
N CYS A 149 12.70 -35.33 -1.68
CA CYS A 149 12.64 -35.85 -3.03
C CYS A 149 13.75 -36.89 -3.27
N PRO A 150 13.47 -37.98 -3.99
CA PRO A 150 14.50 -38.96 -4.32
C PRO A 150 15.59 -38.29 -5.17
N LEU A 151 16.86 -38.57 -4.88
CA LEU A 151 17.98 -38.21 -5.75
C LEU A 151 18.03 -39.15 -6.97
N VAL A 152 16.93 -39.21 -7.74
CA VAL A 152 16.89 -39.91 -9.02
C VAL A 152 17.44 -38.96 -10.08
N PRO A 153 18.63 -39.21 -10.65
CA PRO A 153 19.22 -38.31 -11.62
C PRO A 153 18.46 -38.29 -12.95
N PHE A 154 17.62 -39.31 -13.19
CA PHE A 154 16.84 -39.46 -14.42
C PHE A 154 15.45 -40.02 -14.12
N CYS A 155 14.48 -39.61 -14.95
CA CYS A 155 13.12 -40.10 -14.93
C CYS A 155 12.62 -40.35 -16.37
N ALA A 156 11.65 -41.25 -16.52
CA ALA A 156 10.86 -41.45 -17.73
C ALA A 156 9.39 -41.06 -17.54
N THR A 157 8.93 -41.01 -16.29
CA THR A 157 7.55 -40.67 -15.91
C THR A 157 7.54 -39.81 -14.65
N ASP A 158 6.49 -38.99 -14.48
CA ASP A 158 6.32 -38.14 -13.29
C ASP A 158 6.34 -38.94 -11.97
N ALA A 159 5.87 -40.20 -12.01
CA ALA A 159 5.85 -41.08 -10.85
C ALA A 159 7.27 -41.44 -10.34
N GLU A 160 8.28 -41.40 -11.20
CA GLU A 160 9.66 -41.68 -10.83
C GLU A 160 10.29 -40.55 -10.03
N CYS A 161 9.76 -39.32 -10.17
CA CYS A 161 10.20 -38.16 -9.40
C CYS A 161 9.72 -38.17 -7.96
N GLY A 162 8.85 -39.11 -7.58
CA GLY A 162 8.35 -39.27 -6.22
C GLY A 162 7.02 -38.52 -6.01
N PRO A 163 6.76 -37.99 -4.80
CA PRO A 163 5.54 -37.24 -4.53
C PRO A 163 5.38 -36.06 -5.48
N ALA A 164 4.14 -35.61 -5.74
CA ALA A 164 3.85 -34.50 -6.65
C ALA A 164 4.62 -33.20 -6.34
N ALA A 165 5.10 -33.01 -5.10
CA ALA A 165 5.96 -31.90 -4.69
C ALA A 165 7.37 -31.93 -5.31
N CYS A 166 7.77 -33.06 -5.91
CA CYS A 166 9.07 -33.25 -6.56
C CYS A 166 9.04 -32.94 -8.06
N GLY A 167 7.94 -32.36 -8.55
CA GLY A 167 7.78 -31.88 -9.92
C GLY A 167 7.56 -33.00 -10.96
N PRO A 168 7.17 -32.63 -12.18
CA PRO A 168 7.04 -33.56 -13.29
C PRO A 168 8.41 -34.00 -13.81
N CYS A 169 8.39 -35.05 -14.62
CA CYS A 169 9.56 -35.48 -15.37
C CYS A 169 9.65 -34.69 -16.68
N THR A 170 10.66 -33.82 -16.81
CA THR A 170 10.83 -32.99 -18.01
C THR A 170 12.06 -33.38 -18.82
N VAL A 171 11.93 -33.32 -20.14
CA VAL A 171 12.99 -33.71 -21.09
C VAL A 171 13.66 -32.43 -21.59
N PRO A 172 14.86 -32.07 -21.08
CA PRO A 172 15.44 -30.75 -21.34
C PRO A 172 15.82 -30.55 -22.81
N LEU A 173 16.13 -31.65 -23.52
CA LEU A 173 16.44 -31.65 -24.94
C LEU A 173 15.97 -32.96 -25.59
N PRO A 174 15.56 -32.95 -26.88
CA PRO A 174 15.25 -34.17 -27.62
C PRO A 174 16.44 -35.14 -27.63
N GLY A 175 16.26 -36.33 -27.05
CA GLY A 175 17.29 -37.36 -26.96
C GLY A 175 18.11 -37.38 -25.66
N PHE A 176 17.84 -36.48 -24.72
CA PHE A 176 18.37 -36.56 -23.35
C PHE A 176 17.40 -37.32 -22.43
N PRO A 177 17.91 -38.02 -21.39
CA PRO A 177 17.04 -38.59 -20.36
C PRO A 177 16.26 -37.49 -19.63
N GLY A 178 15.03 -37.79 -19.23
CA GLY A 178 14.22 -36.85 -18.45
C GLY A 178 14.85 -36.61 -17.09
N VAL A 179 14.67 -35.40 -16.56
CA VAL A 179 15.12 -35.01 -15.22
C VAL A 179 13.92 -34.57 -14.41
N CYS A 180 13.93 -34.88 -13.11
CA CYS A 180 12.91 -34.42 -12.20
C CYS A 180 13.14 -32.94 -11.89
N GLU A 181 12.16 -32.10 -12.22
CA GLU A 181 12.27 -30.65 -12.05
C GLU A 181 12.38 -30.24 -10.58
N GLY A 182 11.74 -30.98 -9.66
CA GLY A 182 11.69 -30.67 -8.24
C GLY A 182 12.73 -31.44 -7.41
N ILE A 183 14.01 -31.36 -7.79
CA ILE A 183 15.11 -31.88 -6.96
C ILE A 183 15.26 -31.19 -5.58
N GLY A 184 14.45 -30.16 -5.27
CA GLY A 184 14.49 -29.41 -4.01
C GLY A 184 13.39 -29.71 -2.98
N GLY A 185 12.30 -30.39 -3.37
CA GLY A 185 11.13 -30.51 -2.49
C GLY A 185 10.48 -29.16 -2.17
N ASP A 186 10.50 -28.23 -3.11
CA ASP A 186 9.93 -26.89 -2.96
C ASP A 186 8.40 -26.95 -2.85
N SER A 187 7.80 -26.06 -2.06
CA SER A 187 6.37 -26.04 -1.86
C SER A 187 5.65 -25.31 -2.99
N CYS A 188 4.59 -25.94 -3.49
CA CYS A 188 3.60 -25.32 -4.37
C CYS A 188 2.32 -24.92 -3.64
N LYS A 189 2.35 -24.84 -2.30
CA LYS A 189 1.19 -24.47 -1.49
C LYS A 189 1.32 -23.03 -1.03
N ALA A 190 0.40 -22.17 -1.46
CA ALA A 190 0.31 -20.78 -1.01
C ALA A 190 0.36 -20.63 0.52
N ALA A 191 -0.28 -21.56 1.26
CA ALA A 191 -0.30 -21.56 2.72
C ALA A 191 1.10 -21.63 3.38
N ASP A 192 2.09 -22.25 2.73
CA ASP A 192 3.45 -22.32 3.27
C ASP A 192 4.16 -20.96 3.16
N TYR A 193 3.80 -20.17 2.14
CA TYR A 193 4.30 -18.80 1.93
C TYR A 193 3.49 -17.74 2.69
N ALA A 194 2.23 -18.04 3.05
CA ALA A 194 1.39 -17.16 3.87
C ALA A 194 1.80 -17.12 5.35
N LYS A 195 2.66 -18.05 5.78
CA LYS A 195 3.27 -18.02 7.11
C LYS A 195 4.56 -17.21 7.02
N PRO A 196 4.66 -16.02 7.64
CA PRO A 196 5.89 -15.24 7.59
C PRO A 196 7.02 -15.89 8.41
N ASP A 197 8.25 -15.74 7.94
CA ASP A 197 9.43 -16.04 8.78
C ASP A 197 9.61 -14.94 9.84
N VAL A 198 9.40 -13.68 9.43
CA VAL A 198 9.24 -12.54 10.35
C VAL A 198 7.93 -11.83 10.05
N PRO A 199 6.95 -11.84 10.99
CA PRO A 199 5.70 -11.10 10.83
C PRO A 199 5.93 -9.59 10.67
N ILE A 200 4.97 -8.91 10.05
CA ILE A 200 5.00 -7.44 9.94
C ILE A 200 5.06 -6.83 11.33
N ALA A 201 6.03 -5.95 11.54
CA ALA A 201 6.15 -5.10 12.72
C ALA A 201 6.88 -3.80 12.37
N PRO A 202 6.72 -2.72 13.14
CA PRO A 202 7.27 -1.41 12.78
C PRO A 202 8.80 -1.37 12.91
N LEU A 203 9.44 -0.67 11.97
CA LEU A 203 10.84 -0.30 12.05
C LEU A 203 11.06 0.87 13.03
N PRO A 204 12.21 0.93 13.71
CA PRO A 204 13.37 0.01 13.59
C PRO A 204 13.24 -1.27 14.45
N ALA A 205 12.18 -1.43 15.24
CA ALA A 205 12.08 -2.50 16.24
C ALA A 205 12.19 -3.92 15.64
N VAL A 206 11.60 -4.15 14.46
CA VAL A 206 11.68 -5.45 13.77
C VAL A 206 12.99 -5.65 12.99
N GLY A 207 13.75 -4.58 12.73
CA GLY A 207 14.88 -4.59 11.78
C GLY A 207 15.95 -5.64 12.09
N THR A 208 16.34 -5.76 13.36
CA THR A 208 17.34 -6.77 13.79
C THR A 208 16.85 -8.21 13.62
N THR A 209 15.54 -8.44 13.74
CA THR A 209 14.92 -9.75 13.53
C THR A 209 14.93 -10.11 12.04
N ILE A 210 14.61 -9.16 11.16
CA ILE A 210 14.69 -9.33 9.71
C ILE A 210 16.12 -9.60 9.26
N ILE A 211 17.10 -8.85 9.78
CA ILE A 211 18.53 -9.06 9.49
C ILE A 211 18.96 -10.47 9.89
N SER A 212 18.59 -10.92 11.09
CA SER A 212 18.93 -12.26 11.59
C SER A 212 18.25 -13.37 10.77
N SER A 213 17.01 -13.16 10.37
CA SER A 213 16.27 -14.06 9.48
C SER A 213 16.99 -14.22 8.14
N MET A 214 17.38 -13.11 7.49
CA MET A 214 18.14 -13.16 6.22
C MET A 214 19.51 -13.82 6.38
N ASP A 215 20.13 -13.72 7.55
CA ASP A 215 21.41 -14.37 7.87
C ASP A 215 21.32 -15.89 8.01
N ASN A 216 20.13 -16.43 8.25
CA ASN A 216 19.88 -17.87 8.28
C ASN A 216 19.46 -18.46 6.92
N HIS A 217 19.35 -17.64 5.88
CA HIS A 217 18.90 -18.04 4.55
C HIS A 217 20.05 -17.96 3.54
N SER A 218 19.98 -18.84 2.53
CA SER A 218 20.96 -18.93 1.45
C SER A 218 20.31 -19.45 0.17
N PRO A 219 20.80 -19.06 -1.02
CA PRO A 219 20.26 -19.50 -2.29
C PRO A 219 20.15 -21.03 -2.45
N GLY A 220 19.04 -21.50 -3.00
CA GLY A 220 18.76 -22.91 -3.32
C GLY A 220 17.34 -23.15 -3.83
N GLY A 221 17.13 -24.28 -4.52
CA GLY A 221 15.82 -24.66 -5.07
C GLY A 221 15.40 -23.86 -6.31
N GLY A 222 14.15 -24.07 -6.74
CA GLY A 222 13.53 -23.39 -7.87
C GLY A 222 12.91 -22.04 -7.52
N THR A 223 12.06 -21.52 -8.41
CA THR A 223 11.47 -20.18 -8.31
C THR A 223 9.93 -20.28 -8.38
N PRO A 224 9.26 -20.85 -7.36
CA PRO A 224 7.81 -21.11 -7.35
C PRO A 224 6.98 -19.83 -7.14
N THR A 225 7.14 -18.86 -8.04
CA THR A 225 6.60 -17.50 -7.95
C THR A 225 5.09 -17.48 -7.78
N SER A 226 4.34 -18.39 -8.43
CA SER A 226 2.89 -18.44 -8.30
C SER A 226 2.45 -18.70 -6.86
N ALA A 227 3.01 -19.71 -6.19
CA ALA A 227 2.66 -20.07 -4.84
C ALA A 227 3.18 -19.04 -3.83
N ALA A 228 4.37 -18.50 -4.08
CA ALA A 228 4.96 -17.44 -3.26
C ALA A 228 4.11 -16.17 -3.28
N LEU A 229 3.71 -15.70 -4.47
CA LEU A 229 2.88 -14.51 -4.61
C LEU A 229 1.47 -14.71 -4.04
N GLU A 230 0.86 -15.87 -4.26
CA GLU A 230 -0.46 -16.19 -3.69
C GLU A 230 -0.43 -16.16 -2.15
N GLY A 231 0.55 -16.82 -1.53
CA GLY A 231 0.69 -16.80 -0.08
C GLY A 231 1.02 -15.42 0.48
N ALA A 232 1.83 -14.64 -0.24
CA ALA A 232 2.13 -13.26 0.13
C ALA A 232 0.88 -12.37 0.14
N VAL A 233 0.04 -12.51 -0.88
CA VAL A 233 -1.24 -11.80 -0.97
C VAL A 233 -2.19 -12.25 0.13
N ASP A 234 -2.28 -13.54 0.43
CA ASP A 234 -3.15 -14.07 1.49
C ASP A 234 -2.78 -13.50 2.87
N TYR A 235 -1.48 -13.51 3.20
CA TYR A 235 -0.99 -12.91 4.45
C TYR A 235 -1.25 -11.40 4.49
N ALA A 236 -0.94 -10.68 3.41
CA ALA A 236 -1.16 -9.24 3.32
C ALA A 236 -2.64 -8.87 3.47
N LYS A 237 -3.56 -9.62 2.86
CA LYS A 237 -5.01 -9.42 3.01
C LYS A 237 -5.48 -9.65 4.44
N GLN A 238 -4.97 -10.70 5.09
CA GLN A 238 -5.26 -10.98 6.50
C GLN A 238 -4.77 -9.82 7.39
N TRP A 239 -3.54 -9.35 7.16
CA TRP A 239 -2.95 -8.25 7.91
C TRP A 239 -3.73 -6.94 7.70
N ALA A 240 -4.09 -6.61 6.46
CA ALA A 240 -4.88 -5.42 6.13
C ALA A 240 -6.28 -5.43 6.77
N THR A 241 -6.89 -6.61 6.91
CA THR A 241 -8.18 -6.73 7.62
C THR A 241 -8.04 -6.44 9.11
N GLN A 242 -6.90 -6.78 9.70
CA GLN A 242 -6.60 -6.52 11.12
C GLN A 242 -6.10 -5.10 11.37
N ASN A 243 -5.55 -4.45 10.34
CA ASN A 243 -4.99 -3.10 10.38
C ASN A 243 -5.67 -2.21 9.30
N PRO A 244 -6.98 -1.95 9.40
CA PRO A 244 -7.75 -1.30 8.33
C PRO A 244 -7.39 0.18 8.10
N THR A 245 -6.58 0.77 8.97
CA THR A 245 -6.05 2.14 8.84
C THR A 245 -4.68 2.18 8.19
N HIS A 246 -4.07 1.02 7.87
CA HIS A 246 -2.76 0.92 7.24
C HIS A 246 -2.91 0.63 5.76
N THR A 247 -1.99 1.17 4.95
CA THR A 247 -1.80 0.74 3.57
C THR A 247 -0.91 -0.50 3.60
N VAL A 248 -1.42 -1.62 3.10
CA VAL A 248 -0.68 -2.89 3.08
C VAL A 248 -0.35 -3.27 1.65
N ILE A 249 0.92 -3.57 1.37
CA ILE A 249 1.41 -3.93 0.05
C ILE A 249 2.23 -5.22 0.08
N VAL A 250 2.34 -5.86 -1.08
CA VAL A 250 3.28 -6.96 -1.32
C VAL A 250 4.44 -6.44 -2.16
N VAL A 251 5.66 -6.80 -1.78
CA VAL A 251 6.87 -6.61 -2.58
C VAL A 251 7.42 -7.97 -2.96
N LEU A 252 7.37 -8.30 -4.25
CA LEU A 252 7.99 -9.51 -4.81
C LEU A 252 9.39 -9.15 -5.31
N ALA A 253 10.43 -9.69 -4.67
CA ALA A 253 11.82 -9.43 -5.07
C ALA A 253 12.45 -10.72 -5.61
N THR A 254 12.82 -10.76 -6.90
CA THR A 254 13.29 -11.96 -7.62
C THR A 254 14.36 -11.67 -8.66
N ASP A 255 15.19 -12.66 -8.97
CA ASP A 255 16.21 -12.59 -10.03
C ASP A 255 15.99 -13.58 -11.18
N GLY A 256 14.81 -14.19 -11.23
CA GLY A 256 14.49 -15.24 -12.17
C GLY A 256 13.07 -15.14 -12.72
N GLU A 257 12.86 -15.78 -13.86
CA GLU A 257 11.52 -16.10 -14.33
C GLU A 257 10.91 -17.19 -13.42
N PRO A 258 9.57 -17.24 -13.28
CA PRO A 258 8.90 -18.33 -12.58
C PRO A 258 9.37 -19.70 -13.09
N ALA A 259 9.81 -20.55 -12.18
CA ALA A 259 10.31 -21.89 -12.48
C ALA A 259 9.90 -22.86 -11.38
N GLY A 260 9.08 -23.84 -11.75
CA GLY A 260 8.46 -24.77 -10.80
C GLY A 260 7.08 -24.31 -10.32
N CYS A 261 6.27 -25.26 -9.88
CA CYS A 261 4.83 -25.08 -9.65
C CYS A 261 4.09 -24.65 -10.92
N ASN A 262 3.28 -23.59 -10.88
CA ASN A 262 2.62 -23.04 -12.06
C ASN A 262 3.42 -21.84 -12.57
N ASP A 263 4.10 -22.01 -13.69
CA ASP A 263 4.94 -20.99 -14.33
C ASP A 263 4.20 -20.17 -15.41
N ASP A 264 2.89 -20.38 -15.58
CA ASP A 264 2.07 -19.59 -16.50
C ASP A 264 1.97 -18.13 -16.02
N LEU A 265 2.60 -17.23 -16.78
CA LEU A 265 2.60 -15.80 -16.50
C LEU A 265 1.18 -15.21 -16.45
N ALA A 266 0.23 -15.72 -17.24
CA ALA A 266 -1.15 -15.25 -17.18
C ALA A 266 -1.81 -15.64 -15.85
N TYR A 267 -1.51 -16.84 -15.33
CA TYR A 267 -1.96 -17.26 -14.01
C TYR A 267 -1.37 -16.37 -12.91
N ILE A 268 -0.05 -16.12 -12.96
CA ILE A 268 0.64 -15.31 -11.95
C ILE A 268 0.15 -13.85 -11.97
N ASN A 269 -0.04 -13.27 -13.15
CA ASN A 269 -0.61 -11.92 -13.29
C ASN A 269 -2.03 -11.85 -12.71
N ASN A 270 -2.84 -12.91 -12.89
CA ASN A 270 -4.18 -12.95 -12.31
C ASN A 270 -4.17 -13.00 -10.77
N ILE A 271 -3.15 -13.58 -10.13
CA ILE A 271 -3.01 -13.51 -8.66
C ILE A 271 -2.88 -12.05 -8.22
N ALA A 272 -2.00 -11.28 -8.85
CA ALA A 272 -1.81 -9.86 -8.55
C ALA A 272 -3.07 -9.02 -8.87
N ALA A 273 -3.71 -9.27 -10.02
CA ALA A 273 -4.95 -8.57 -10.40
C ALA A 273 -6.09 -8.84 -9.41
N ASN A 274 -6.24 -10.08 -8.95
CA ASN A 274 -7.24 -10.47 -7.94
C ASN A 274 -6.90 -9.91 -6.55
N ALA A 275 -5.62 -9.65 -6.26
CA ALA A 275 -5.19 -8.96 -5.05
C ALA A 275 -5.62 -7.49 -5.08
N LEU A 276 -5.40 -6.82 -6.20
CA LEU A 276 -5.77 -5.42 -6.44
C LEU A 276 -7.29 -5.22 -6.46
N ALA A 277 -8.03 -6.09 -7.15
CA ALA A 277 -9.49 -5.99 -7.24
C ALA A 277 -10.23 -6.47 -5.97
N GLY A 278 -9.50 -7.08 -5.03
CA GLY A 278 -10.05 -7.61 -3.78
C GLY A 278 -10.38 -6.54 -2.75
N VAL A 279 -11.08 -6.96 -1.68
CA VAL A 279 -11.29 -6.14 -0.48
C VAL A 279 -10.76 -6.92 0.72
N PRO A 280 -9.71 -6.43 1.42
CA PRO A 280 -8.94 -5.22 1.13
C PRO A 280 -8.10 -5.34 -0.16
N SER A 281 -7.93 -4.22 -0.87
CA SER A 281 -7.11 -4.13 -2.08
C SER A 281 -5.63 -4.14 -1.71
N ILE A 282 -4.86 -5.04 -2.30
CA ILE A 282 -3.41 -5.18 -2.07
C ILE A 282 -2.66 -4.90 -3.37
N LYS A 283 -1.83 -3.85 -3.38
CA LYS A 283 -0.93 -3.56 -4.50
C LYS A 283 0.28 -4.49 -4.47
N THR A 284 0.75 -4.91 -5.63
CA THR A 284 1.96 -5.73 -5.79
C THR A 284 3.04 -4.93 -6.49
N PHE A 285 4.13 -4.66 -5.79
CA PHE A 285 5.36 -4.11 -6.36
C PHE A 285 6.33 -5.24 -6.66
N VAL A 286 7.08 -5.11 -7.76
CA VAL A 286 8.05 -6.13 -8.18
C VAL A 286 9.43 -5.51 -8.32
N ILE A 287 10.43 -6.14 -7.70
CA ILE A 287 11.83 -5.80 -7.87
C ILE A 287 12.51 -6.97 -8.57
N GLY A 288 12.98 -6.73 -9.80
CA GLY A 288 13.72 -7.69 -10.60
C GLY A 288 15.21 -7.46 -10.53
N VAL A 289 16.02 -8.49 -10.36
CA VAL A 289 17.50 -8.38 -10.39
C VAL A 289 18.05 -9.06 -11.62
N GLY A 290 18.75 -8.30 -12.46
CA GLY A 290 19.23 -8.77 -13.76
C GLY A 290 18.34 -8.34 -14.92
N ASN A 291 18.45 -9.03 -16.06
CA ASN A 291 17.82 -8.61 -17.32
C ASN A 291 16.49 -9.34 -17.57
N LEU A 292 15.46 -9.04 -16.77
CA LEU A 292 14.21 -9.82 -16.69
C LEU A 292 12.95 -8.98 -16.85
N ALA A 293 12.99 -8.00 -17.76
CA ALA A 293 11.91 -7.01 -17.88
C ALA A 293 10.58 -7.55 -18.45
N GLY A 294 10.54 -8.76 -19.01
CA GLY A 294 9.34 -9.29 -19.68
C GLY A 294 8.23 -9.68 -18.71
N ALA A 295 8.43 -10.74 -17.93
CA ALA A 295 7.40 -11.28 -17.04
C ALA A 295 7.13 -10.41 -15.82
N LEU A 296 8.19 -9.87 -15.21
CA LEU A 296 8.08 -9.10 -13.97
C LEU A 296 7.25 -7.83 -14.14
N ASN A 297 7.32 -7.20 -15.32
CA ASN A 297 6.47 -6.05 -15.66
C ASN A 297 4.99 -6.44 -15.74
N GLY A 298 4.66 -7.65 -16.23
CA GLY A 298 3.28 -8.13 -16.27
C GLY A 298 2.67 -8.24 -14.87
N ILE A 299 3.44 -8.74 -13.91
CA ILE A 299 3.01 -8.90 -12.52
C ILE A 299 2.81 -7.53 -11.87
N ALA A 300 3.76 -6.60 -12.02
CA ALA A 300 3.66 -5.24 -11.50
C ALA A 300 2.46 -4.48 -12.09
N ALA A 301 2.26 -4.57 -13.41
CA ALA A 301 1.12 -3.96 -14.09
C ALA A 301 -0.21 -4.51 -13.56
N ALA A 302 -0.33 -5.84 -13.46
CA ALA A 302 -1.53 -6.50 -12.94
C ALA A 302 -1.78 -6.17 -11.46
N GLY A 303 -0.72 -5.99 -10.68
CA GLY A 303 -0.76 -5.57 -9.27
C GLY A 303 -0.98 -4.07 -9.04
N GLY A 304 -1.17 -3.28 -10.11
CA GLY A 304 -1.50 -1.85 -10.02
C GLY A 304 -0.31 -0.93 -9.78
N THR A 305 0.91 -1.37 -10.07
CA THR A 305 2.16 -0.60 -9.82
C THR A 305 2.93 -0.28 -11.10
N GLY A 306 2.39 -0.65 -12.26
CA GLY A 306 2.92 -0.28 -13.57
C GLY A 306 4.03 -1.23 -14.03
N SER A 307 5.29 -0.93 -13.68
CA SER A 307 6.45 -1.71 -14.12
C SER A 307 7.29 -2.17 -12.94
N ALA A 308 7.99 -3.30 -13.10
CA ALA A 308 8.95 -3.78 -12.13
C ALA A 308 10.16 -2.84 -12.06
N PHE A 309 10.73 -2.70 -10.86
CA PHE A 309 11.99 -2.02 -10.65
C PHE A 309 13.12 -2.98 -11.02
N ILE A 310 13.78 -2.71 -12.15
CA ILE A 310 14.87 -3.56 -12.64
C ILE A 310 16.21 -3.07 -12.10
N VAL A 311 16.81 -3.89 -11.25
CA VAL A 311 18.15 -3.71 -10.68
C VAL A 311 19.16 -4.39 -11.61
N ASP A 312 19.94 -3.58 -12.34
CA ASP A 312 21.04 -4.12 -13.15
C ASP A 312 22.09 -4.77 -12.25
N ALA A 313 22.21 -6.09 -12.34
CA ALA A 313 23.13 -6.88 -11.54
C ALA A 313 24.60 -6.54 -11.80
N ASN A 314 24.95 -5.88 -12.92
CA ASN A 314 26.35 -5.62 -13.27
C ASN A 314 26.93 -4.35 -12.64
N GLN A 315 26.10 -3.45 -12.10
CA GLN A 315 26.52 -2.20 -11.46
C GLN A 315 25.54 -1.77 -10.36
N ASP A 316 26.07 -1.57 -9.15
CA ASP A 316 25.39 -0.91 -8.02
C ASP A 316 24.05 -1.54 -7.62
N ALA A 317 23.95 -2.87 -7.70
CA ALA A 317 22.73 -3.62 -7.38
C ALA A 317 22.20 -3.30 -5.97
N THR A 318 23.12 -3.07 -5.01
CA THR A 318 22.76 -2.66 -3.65
C THR A 318 22.03 -1.31 -3.64
N ASP A 319 22.60 -0.29 -4.27
CA ASP A 319 22.07 1.08 -4.25
C ASP A 319 20.77 1.18 -5.03
N LYS A 320 20.68 0.50 -6.17
CA LYS A 320 19.45 0.44 -6.99
C LYS A 320 18.31 -0.31 -6.29
N PHE A 321 18.62 -1.35 -5.53
CA PHE A 321 17.60 -2.04 -4.74
C PHE A 321 17.11 -1.16 -3.59
N ILE A 322 18.02 -0.44 -2.90
CA ILE A 322 17.63 0.56 -1.89
C ILE A 322 16.77 1.66 -2.53
N GLN A 323 17.15 2.14 -3.71
CA GLN A 323 16.37 3.11 -4.48
C GLN A 323 14.97 2.57 -4.78
N ALA A 324 14.86 1.33 -5.28
CA ALA A 324 13.58 0.69 -5.54
C ALA A 324 12.72 0.61 -4.27
N MET A 325 13.28 0.21 -3.14
CA MET A 325 12.55 0.18 -1.86
C MET A 325 12.09 1.56 -1.41
N ASN A 326 12.90 2.60 -1.63
CA ASN A 326 12.55 3.99 -1.34
C ASN A 326 11.48 4.54 -2.30
N GLU A 327 11.52 4.17 -3.58
CA GLU A 327 10.50 4.51 -4.57
C GLU A 327 9.18 3.78 -4.30
N ILE A 328 9.23 2.49 -3.95
CA ILE A 328 8.06 1.72 -3.49
C ILE A 328 7.49 2.38 -2.25
N ARG A 329 8.32 2.73 -1.27
CA ARG A 329 7.87 3.47 -0.08
C ARG A 329 7.17 4.76 -0.50
N GLY A 330 7.73 5.56 -1.41
CA GLY A 330 7.11 6.80 -1.88
C GLY A 330 5.82 6.60 -2.69
N ALA A 331 5.71 5.50 -3.44
CA ALA A 331 4.53 5.16 -4.21
C ALA A 331 3.43 4.48 -3.38
N ALA A 332 3.80 3.83 -2.27
CA ALA A 332 2.93 3.05 -1.40
C ALA A 332 2.50 3.79 -0.12
N LEU A 333 3.36 4.67 0.41
CA LEU A 333 2.92 5.86 1.13
C LEU A 333 2.31 6.76 0.06
N SER A 334 1.16 6.33 -0.46
CA SER A 334 0.23 7.20 -1.13
C SER A 334 0.18 8.46 -0.29
N CYS A 335 0.17 9.62 -0.94
CA CYS A 335 0.03 10.91 -0.26
C CYS A 335 -1.36 11.03 0.37
N SER A 336 -1.64 10.07 1.23
CA SER A 336 -2.85 9.63 1.86
C SER A 336 -2.63 9.95 3.32
N TYR A 337 -3.38 10.93 3.79
CA TYR A 337 -3.33 11.40 5.15
C TYR A 337 -4.63 11.00 5.82
N LEU A 338 -4.56 10.56 7.07
CA LEU A 338 -5.75 10.30 7.86
C LEU A 338 -6.51 11.60 8.08
N ILE A 339 -7.84 11.53 7.99
CA ILE A 339 -8.69 12.65 8.40
C ILE A 339 -8.69 12.69 9.94
N PRO A 340 -8.26 13.81 10.57
CA PRO A 340 -8.27 13.96 12.02
C PRO A 340 -9.68 13.70 12.57
N GLN A 341 -9.79 12.82 13.57
CA GLN A 341 -11.08 12.54 14.20
C GLN A 341 -11.46 13.70 15.15
N PRO A 342 -12.71 14.20 15.11
CA PRO A 342 -13.16 15.22 16.04
C PRO A 342 -13.26 14.66 17.48
N PRO A 343 -13.30 15.53 18.51
CA PRO A 343 -13.56 15.12 19.88
C PRO A 343 -14.85 14.28 20.01
N PRO A 344 -14.95 13.36 21.00
CA PRO A 344 -16.12 12.50 21.15
C PRO A 344 -17.43 13.30 21.28
N GLY A 345 -18.36 13.08 20.35
CA GLY A 345 -19.69 13.73 20.33
C GLY A 345 -19.87 14.82 19.28
N GLU A 346 -18.84 15.11 18.47
CA GLU A 346 -18.91 16.00 17.32
C GLU A 346 -18.82 15.21 16.01
N ASP A 347 -19.61 15.59 15.01
CA ASP A 347 -19.52 15.05 13.65
C ASP A 347 -18.59 15.92 12.79
N ILE A 348 -17.79 15.29 11.94
CA ILE A 348 -16.90 16.00 11.03
C ILE A 348 -17.64 16.48 9.78
N ASP A 349 -17.51 17.76 9.45
CA ASP A 349 -17.99 18.29 8.17
C ASP A 349 -16.89 18.12 7.10
N TYR A 350 -17.08 17.13 6.22
CA TYR A 350 -16.16 16.86 5.11
C TYR A 350 -16.14 17.97 4.05
N ASN A 351 -17.08 18.93 4.09
CA ASN A 351 -17.04 20.13 3.26
C ASN A 351 -16.26 21.26 3.95
N ALA A 352 -15.75 21.05 5.16
CA ALA A 352 -14.97 22.02 5.92
C ALA A 352 -13.53 21.52 6.21
N ILE A 353 -12.91 20.82 5.24
CA ILE A 353 -11.56 20.28 5.33
C ILE A 353 -10.68 20.93 4.27
N ASN A 354 -9.53 21.48 4.66
CA ASN A 354 -8.52 21.96 3.73
C ASN A 354 -7.18 21.29 4.01
N VAL A 355 -6.36 21.12 2.96
CA VAL A 355 -5.00 20.60 3.09
C VAL A 355 -4.02 21.74 2.86
N GLU A 356 -3.15 21.98 3.83
CA GLU A 356 -2.08 22.96 3.75
C GLU A 356 -0.75 22.27 3.52
N TYR A 357 0.02 22.76 2.55
CA TYR A 357 1.39 22.34 2.27
C TYR A 357 2.35 23.47 2.56
N THR A 358 3.28 23.22 3.47
CA THR A 358 4.35 24.16 3.83
C THR A 358 5.68 23.61 3.31
N PRO A 359 6.24 24.15 2.22
CA PRO A 359 7.55 23.75 1.69
C PRO A 359 8.69 24.19 2.60
N GLU A 360 9.91 23.67 2.39
CA GLU A 360 11.12 24.13 3.10
C GLU A 360 11.36 25.65 2.97
N SER A 361 10.92 26.25 1.85
CA SER A 361 11.00 27.70 1.63
C SER A 361 10.06 28.52 2.53
N GLY A 362 9.19 27.87 3.30
CA GLY A 362 8.44 28.45 4.42
C GLY A 362 7.12 29.16 4.07
N ILE A 363 6.69 29.17 2.81
CA ILE A 363 5.42 29.79 2.40
C ILE A 363 4.37 28.71 2.22
N SER A 364 3.46 28.60 3.19
CA SER A 364 2.33 27.67 3.16
C SER A 364 1.36 27.99 2.03
N VAL A 365 0.87 26.94 1.37
CA VAL A 365 -0.14 27.02 0.30
C VAL A 365 -1.27 26.00 0.56
N ILE A 366 -2.51 26.39 0.27
CA ILE A 366 -3.65 25.46 0.32
C ILE A 366 -3.71 24.66 -0.97
N ILE A 367 -3.76 23.34 -0.84
CA ILE A 367 -3.98 22.40 -1.93
C ILE A 367 -5.51 22.32 -2.15
N PRO A 368 -6.02 22.64 -3.35
CA PRO A 368 -7.45 22.59 -3.61
C PRO A 368 -7.98 21.15 -3.78
N GLN A 369 -9.25 20.93 -3.47
CA GLN A 369 -9.90 19.64 -3.61
C GLN A 369 -10.47 19.43 -5.03
N VAL A 370 -10.33 18.21 -5.56
CA VAL A 370 -11.04 17.69 -6.73
C VAL A 370 -11.95 16.53 -6.32
N LYS A 371 -12.98 16.20 -7.12
CA LYS A 371 -13.99 15.21 -6.69
C LYS A 371 -13.46 13.77 -6.65
N SER A 372 -12.50 13.44 -7.49
CA SER A 372 -11.95 12.09 -7.61
C SER A 372 -10.58 12.12 -8.30
N GLU A 373 -9.88 10.98 -8.28
CA GLU A 373 -8.62 10.76 -9.00
C GLU A 373 -8.71 11.14 -10.49
N ALA A 374 -9.86 10.90 -11.14
CA ALA A 374 -10.07 11.19 -12.55
C ALA A 374 -10.04 12.69 -12.88
N GLU A 375 -10.22 13.56 -11.88
CA GLU A 375 -10.19 15.02 -12.01
C GLU A 375 -8.83 15.62 -11.58
N CYS A 376 -7.85 14.77 -11.27
CA CYS A 376 -6.50 15.20 -10.95
C CYS A 376 -5.85 15.91 -12.16
N PRO A 377 -5.29 17.12 -11.96
CA PRO A 377 -4.64 17.85 -13.02
C PRO A 377 -3.29 17.22 -13.37
N ALA A 378 -2.92 17.26 -14.66
CA ALA A 378 -1.59 16.81 -15.11
C ALA A 378 -0.43 17.65 -14.52
N ALA A 379 -0.72 18.88 -14.08
CA ALA A 379 0.21 19.75 -13.36
C ALA A 379 -0.52 20.62 -12.32
N GLY A 380 0.13 20.85 -11.18
CA GLY A 380 -0.37 21.68 -10.08
C GLY A 380 -0.82 20.87 -8.86
N LEU A 381 -1.25 21.60 -7.84
CA LEU A 381 -1.66 21.06 -6.55
C LEU A 381 -3.14 20.66 -6.58
N ALA A 382 -3.48 19.46 -6.12
CA ALA A 382 -4.84 18.95 -5.94
C ALA A 382 -4.87 17.74 -4.98
N TRP A 383 -6.01 17.52 -4.31
CA TRP A 383 -6.29 16.34 -3.50
C TRP A 383 -7.76 15.88 -3.62
N TYR A 384 -8.05 14.64 -3.26
CA TYR A 384 -9.41 14.05 -3.28
C TYR A 384 -9.61 13.08 -2.10
N TYR A 385 -10.85 12.68 -1.84
CA TYR A 385 -11.18 11.70 -0.79
C TYR A 385 -11.11 10.25 -1.28
N ASP A 386 -10.79 9.32 -0.38
CA ASP A 386 -10.75 7.88 -0.67
C ASP A 386 -12.09 7.32 -1.16
N VAL A 387 -13.19 7.69 -0.49
CA VAL A 387 -14.54 7.27 -0.86
C VAL A 387 -15.57 8.40 -0.69
N PRO A 388 -16.64 8.43 -1.49
CA PRO A 388 -17.73 9.38 -1.29
C PRO A 388 -18.53 9.09 -0.02
N GLY A 389 -18.95 10.15 0.69
CA GLY A 389 -19.91 10.11 1.79
C GLY A 389 -19.31 9.99 3.20
N ALA A 390 -18.45 9.00 3.44
CA ALA A 390 -17.78 8.80 4.73
C ALA A 390 -16.28 8.52 4.55
N PRO A 391 -15.52 9.49 4.02
CA PRO A 391 -14.10 9.28 3.78
C PRO A 391 -13.32 9.13 5.08
N LYS A 392 -12.25 8.34 5.00
CA LYS A 392 -11.31 8.15 6.10
C LYS A 392 -9.95 8.77 5.79
N GLN A 393 -9.68 9.06 4.52
CA GLN A 393 -8.38 9.48 4.05
C GLN A 393 -8.48 10.61 3.03
N ILE A 394 -7.47 11.47 3.04
CA ILE A 394 -7.23 12.53 2.05
C ILE A 394 -6.08 12.09 1.16
N ILE A 395 -6.28 11.99 -0.14
CA ILE A 395 -5.29 11.51 -1.11
C ILE A 395 -4.85 12.67 -2.01
N LEU A 396 -3.55 13.01 -2.03
CA LEU A 396 -3.01 13.99 -2.97
C LEU A 396 -2.92 13.38 -4.37
N CYS A 397 -3.23 14.16 -5.39
CA CYS A 397 -3.02 13.79 -6.78
C CYS A 397 -1.53 13.57 -7.10
N ASP A 398 -1.20 12.72 -8.08
CA ASP A 398 0.17 12.30 -8.41
C ASP A 398 1.17 13.47 -8.59
N ALA A 399 0.77 14.54 -9.28
CA ALA A 399 1.61 15.72 -9.49
C ALA A 399 1.94 16.44 -8.17
N THR A 400 0.96 16.50 -7.27
CA THR A 400 1.09 17.09 -5.93
C THR A 400 1.95 16.18 -5.05
N CYS A 401 1.66 14.89 -5.06
CA CYS A 401 2.37 13.88 -4.30
C CYS A 401 3.85 13.85 -4.66
N SER A 402 4.17 13.87 -5.95
CA SER A 402 5.54 13.93 -6.46
C SER A 402 6.28 15.20 -6.04
N GLN A 403 5.58 16.32 -5.84
CA GLN A 403 6.17 17.57 -5.38
C GLN A 403 6.46 17.51 -3.88
N VAL A 404 5.50 17.06 -3.08
CA VAL A 404 5.64 16.92 -1.63
C VAL A 404 6.72 15.88 -1.29
N ALA A 405 6.74 14.73 -1.99
CA ALA A 405 7.72 13.66 -1.75
C ALA A 405 9.17 14.07 -2.04
N LYS A 406 9.40 15.07 -2.89
CA LYS A 406 10.74 15.62 -3.17
C LYS A 406 11.21 16.60 -2.08
N ASP A 407 10.28 17.18 -1.33
CA ASP A 407 10.57 18.13 -0.26
C ASP A 407 10.57 17.42 1.10
N THR A 408 11.72 16.85 1.45
CA THR A 408 11.88 16.04 2.68
C THR A 408 11.67 16.80 3.98
N LYS A 409 11.54 18.13 3.95
CA LYS A 409 11.25 18.98 5.11
C LYS A 409 9.88 19.64 5.04
N ALA A 410 9.09 19.32 4.03
CA ALA A 410 7.75 19.85 3.93
C ALA A 410 6.85 19.36 5.07
N GLU A 411 5.96 20.23 5.51
CA GLU A 411 4.89 19.90 6.43
C GLU A 411 3.56 19.87 5.67
N ILE A 412 2.74 18.86 5.97
CA ILE A 412 1.36 18.78 5.51
C ILE A 412 0.47 18.85 6.74
N ASP A 413 -0.51 19.72 6.69
CA ASP A 413 -1.47 19.93 7.76
C ASP A 413 -2.90 19.83 7.21
N VAL A 414 -3.78 19.23 8.00
CA VAL A 414 -5.21 19.15 7.72
C VAL A 414 -5.93 20.19 8.58
N LEU A 415 -6.52 21.17 7.90
CA LEU A 415 -7.30 22.24 8.51
C LEU A 415 -8.77 21.81 8.56
N VAL A 416 -9.36 21.81 9.76
CA VAL A 416 -10.78 21.48 9.97
C VAL A 416 -11.53 22.70 10.47
N GLY A 417 -12.72 22.98 9.89
CA GLY A 417 -13.62 24.05 10.33
C GLY A 417 -13.74 25.25 9.38
N CYS A 418 -13.03 25.22 8.25
CA CYS A 418 -13.15 26.20 7.16
C CYS A 418 -13.69 25.52 5.91
N ALA A 419 -14.61 26.16 5.18
CA ALA A 419 -15.12 25.65 3.91
C ALA A 419 -13.99 25.20 2.97
N THR A 420 -14.16 24.03 2.37
CA THR A 420 -13.15 23.39 1.51
C THR A 420 -12.97 24.22 0.25
N ILE A 421 -11.72 24.57 -0.04
CA ILE A 421 -11.35 25.23 -1.30
C ILE A 421 -11.34 24.16 -2.39
N VAL A 422 -12.37 24.17 -3.24
CA VAL A 422 -12.49 23.30 -4.40
C VAL A 422 -11.86 23.94 -5.63
N LYS A 423 -11.31 23.12 -6.51
CA LYS A 423 -10.70 23.57 -7.77
C LYS A 423 -11.74 23.86 -8.85
#